data_AF-A0A2M6UMG2-F1
#
_entry.id   AF-A0A2M6UMG2-F1
#
_cell.length_a   1.000
_cell.length_b   1.000
_cell.length_c   1.000
_cell.angle_alpha   90.00
_cell.angle_beta   90.00
_cell.angle_gamma   90.00
#
_symmetry.space_group_name_H-M   'P 1'
#
loop_
_entity.id
_entity.type
_entity.pdbx_description
1 polymer ?
#
loop_
_entity_poly.entity_id
_entity_poly.type
_entity_poly.pdbx_seq_one_letter_code
_entity_poly.pdbx_strand_id
1 'polypeptide(L)'
;MLNLAGTPPLAAMAETDSRRLIAADLRALITRIESSMRLIDAAMMEADTLETGFACGDPAGSADIIVLDDVTPRYATASAALSACRAGLGHALQCLSESGNPA
;
A
#
# COMPACT_ATOMS: atom_id res chain seq x y z
N MET A 1 -19.35 -43.79 32.64
CA MET A 1 -18.66 -43.35 31.41
C MET A 1 -19.15 -41.95 31.09
N LEU A 2 -18.32 -40.93 31.36
CA LEU A 2 -18.70 -39.53 31.18
C LEU A 2 -18.37 -39.12 29.74
N ASN A 3 -19.40 -38.78 28.98
CA ASN A 3 -19.28 -38.23 27.62
C ASN A 3 -18.62 -36.84 27.70
N LEU A 4 -17.39 -36.73 27.21
CA LEU A 4 -16.67 -35.47 27.03
C LEU A 4 -17.17 -34.79 25.74
N ALA A 5 -18.38 -34.25 25.78
CA ALA A 5 -18.91 -33.42 24.71
C ALA A 5 -18.50 -31.96 24.93
N GLY A 6 -17.73 -31.42 23.99
CA GLY A 6 -17.97 -30.07 23.48
C GLY A 6 -17.45 -28.87 24.26
N THR A 7 -16.20 -28.89 24.76
CA THR A 7 -15.47 -27.61 24.89
C THR A 7 -14.86 -27.30 23.53
N PRO A 8 -15.29 -26.25 22.80
CA PRO A 8 -14.48 -25.76 21.69
C PRO A 8 -13.08 -25.47 22.26
N PRO A 9 -12.00 -25.84 21.57
CA PRO A 9 -10.66 -25.62 22.12
C PRO A 9 -10.52 -24.12 22.35
N LEU A 10 -10.38 -23.68 23.59
CA LEU A 10 -10.12 -22.27 23.91
C LEU A 10 -8.91 -21.75 23.11
N ALA A 11 -7.98 -22.65 22.78
CA ALA A 11 -6.88 -22.43 21.85
C ALA A 11 -7.34 -22.06 20.42
N ALA A 12 -8.33 -22.75 19.85
CA ALA A 12 -8.88 -22.46 18.52
C ALA A 12 -9.62 -21.11 18.49
N MET A 13 -10.29 -20.73 19.58
CA MET A 13 -10.91 -19.41 19.70
C MET A 13 -9.84 -18.30 19.79
N ALA A 14 -8.84 -18.46 20.65
CA ALA A 14 -7.74 -17.49 20.80
C ALA A 14 -6.90 -17.34 19.51
N GLU A 15 -6.71 -18.42 18.76
CA GLU A 15 -6.04 -18.38 17.46
C GLU A 15 -6.88 -17.65 16.40
N THR A 16 -8.20 -17.85 16.40
CA THR A 16 -9.13 -17.13 15.53
C THR A 16 -9.14 -15.63 15.84
N ASP A 17 -9.10 -15.25 17.11
CA ASP A 17 -9.06 -13.85 17.54
C ASP A 17 -7.71 -13.20 17.20
N SER A 18 -6.60 -13.94 17.35
CA SER A 18 -5.27 -13.49 16.91
C SER A 18 -5.22 -13.26 15.40
N ARG A 19 -5.80 -14.18 14.63
CA ARG A 19 -5.89 -14.08 13.16
C ARG A 19 -6.72 -12.87 12.72
N ARG A 20 -7.82 -12.60 13.41
CA ARG A 20 -8.67 -11.43 13.18
C ARG A 20 -7.95 -10.12 13.50
N LEU A 21 -7.20 -10.07 14.59
CA LEU A 21 -6.37 -8.91 14.95
C LEU A 21 -5.30 -8.62 13.88
N ILE A 22 -4.58 -9.65 13.45
CA ILE A 22 -3.59 -9.53 12.36
C ILE A 22 -4.28 -9.06 11.08
N ALA A 23 -5.44 -9.63 10.73
CA ALA A 23 -6.17 -9.22 9.54
C ALA A 23 -6.72 -7.78 9.65
N ALA A 24 -7.03 -7.28 10.84
CA ALA A 24 -7.43 -5.88 11.03
C ALA A 24 -6.23 -4.94 10.82
N ASP A 25 -5.07 -5.30 11.38
CA ASP A 25 -3.82 -4.54 11.22
C ASP A 25 -3.37 -4.47 9.75
N LEU A 26 -3.37 -5.60 9.03
CA LEU A 26 -3.02 -5.64 7.61
C LEU A 26 -3.98 -4.77 6.76
N ARG A 27 -5.27 -4.72 7.09
CA ARG A 27 -6.21 -3.81 6.42
C ARG A 27 -5.90 -2.34 6.70
N ALA A 28 -5.54 -1.99 7.94
CA ALA A 28 -5.12 -0.64 8.27
C ALA A 28 -3.84 -0.24 7.52
N LEU A 29 -2.88 -1.16 7.38
CA LEU A 29 -1.66 -0.93 6.62
C LEU A 29 -1.92 -0.73 5.13
N ILE A 30 -2.84 -1.49 4.52
CA ILE A 30 -3.28 -1.29 3.13
C ILE A 30 -3.85 0.12 2.94
N THR A 31 -4.76 0.56 3.81
CA THR A 31 -5.31 1.92 3.76
C THR A 31 -4.22 2.99 3.84
N ARG A 32 -3.21 2.78 4.69
CA ARG A 32 -2.08 3.71 4.82
C ARG A 32 -1.22 3.73 3.56
N ILE A 33 -0.97 2.59 2.93
CA ILE A 33 -0.24 2.49 1.66
C ILE A 33 -1.01 3.22 0.55
N GLU A 34 -2.33 3.05 0.46
CA GLU A 34 -3.17 3.75 -0.51
C GLU A 34 -3.12 5.27 -0.31
N SER A 35 -3.08 5.74 0.95
CA SER A 35 -2.87 7.15 1.25
C SER A 35 -1.48 7.65 0.80
N SER A 36 -0.42 6.88 1.06
CA SER A 36 0.93 7.21 0.58
C SER A 36 1.02 7.26 -0.94
N MET A 37 0.35 6.37 -1.65
CA MET A 37 0.28 6.42 -3.12
C MET A 37 -0.37 7.71 -3.61
N ARG A 38 -1.48 8.15 -3.00
CA ARG A 38 -2.13 9.43 -3.36
C ARG A 38 -1.24 10.65 -3.10
N LEU A 39 -0.44 10.62 -2.03
CA LEU A 39 0.54 11.68 -1.74
C LEU A 39 1.65 11.71 -2.79
N ILE A 40 2.09 10.54 -3.26
CA ILE A 40 3.05 10.43 -4.37
C ILE A 40 2.43 11.00 -5.66
N ASP A 41 1.20 10.60 -5.99
CA ASP A 41 0.50 11.10 -7.18
C ASP A 41 0.32 12.62 -7.14
N ALA A 42 -0.05 13.18 -5.98
CA ALA A 42 -0.15 14.62 -5.79
C ALA A 42 1.21 15.33 -5.95
N ALA A 43 2.28 14.77 -5.39
CA ALA A 43 3.63 15.32 -5.55
C ALA A 43 4.11 15.30 -7.01
N MET A 44 3.72 14.27 -7.79
CA MET A 44 4.00 14.22 -9.23
C MET A 44 3.26 15.30 -10.01
N MET A 45 1.98 15.57 -9.69
CA MET A 45 1.19 16.60 -10.35
C MET A 45 1.68 18.02 -10.03
N GLU A 46 2.08 18.29 -8.78
CA GLU A 46 2.65 19.58 -8.39
C GLU A 46 3.99 19.86 -9.09
N ALA A 47 4.82 18.83 -9.29
CA ALA A 47 6.08 18.95 -10.03
C ALA A 47 5.85 19.34 -11.51
N ASP A 48 4.83 18.77 -12.15
CA ASP A 48 4.44 19.06 -13.53
C ASP A 48 3.83 20.47 -13.69
N THR A 49 3.13 20.96 -12.65
CA THR A 49 2.52 22.29 -12.66
C THR A 49 3.56 23.42 -12.53
N LEU A 50 4.64 23.18 -11.76
CA LEU A 50 5.78 24.09 -11.65
C LEU A 50 6.59 24.20 -12.96
N GLU A 51 6.67 23.11 -13.73
CA GLU A 51 7.29 23.06 -15.06
C GLU A 51 6.55 23.95 -16.08
N THR A 52 5.22 23.92 -16.11
CA THR A 52 4.44 24.75 -17.06
C THR A 52 4.46 26.25 -16.70
N GLY A 53 4.66 26.59 -15.42
CA GLY A 53 4.71 27.97 -14.94
C GLY A 53 6.02 28.72 -15.26
N PHE A 54 7.13 28.01 -15.49
CA PHE A 54 8.43 28.62 -15.82
C PHE A 54 8.67 28.83 -17.31
N ALA A 55 7.81 28.29 -18.19
CA ALA A 55 7.93 28.40 -19.65
C ALA A 55 7.36 29.71 -20.24
N CYS A 56 7.02 30.71 -19.42
CA CYS A 56 6.50 32.00 -19.87
C CYS A 56 7.45 33.15 -19.47
N GLY A 57 8.63 33.20 -20.09
CA GLY A 57 9.61 34.26 -19.81
C GLY A 57 10.84 34.26 -20.72
N ASP A 58 10.65 34.72 -21.96
CA ASP A 58 11.66 35.20 -22.93
C ASP A 58 12.53 34.16 -23.70
N PRO A 59 12.49 34.12 -25.05
CA PRO A 59 13.28 33.18 -25.88
C PRO A 59 14.68 33.67 -26.24
N ALA A 60 15.27 34.60 -25.48
CA ALA A 60 16.52 35.25 -25.85
C ALA A 60 17.69 34.87 -24.91
N GLY A 61 18.23 33.67 -25.11
CA GLY A 61 19.62 33.38 -24.77
C GLY A 61 19.83 32.27 -23.76
N SER A 62 20.52 31.24 -24.25
CA SER A 62 21.21 30.21 -23.47
C SER A 62 20.30 29.22 -22.74
N ALA A 63 20.06 28.12 -23.44
CA ALA A 63 19.54 26.88 -22.90
C ALA A 63 20.25 26.49 -21.60
N ASP A 64 19.48 26.47 -20.51
CA ASP A 64 19.68 25.50 -19.45
C ASP A 64 18.37 24.71 -19.36
N ILE A 65 18.23 23.75 -20.27
CA ILE A 65 17.15 22.77 -20.21
C ILE A 65 17.49 21.87 -19.03
N ILE A 66 16.96 22.21 -17.86
CA ILE A 66 17.04 21.34 -16.69
C ILE A 66 16.09 20.17 -16.95
N VAL A 67 16.58 19.13 -17.63
CA VAL A 67 15.90 17.84 -17.71
C VAL A 67 15.99 17.20 -16.34
N LEU A 68 15.03 17.51 -15.46
CA LEU A 68 14.88 16.86 -14.16
C LEU A 68 14.05 15.56 -14.28
N ASP A 69 14.32 14.76 -15.32
CA ASP A 69 13.69 13.44 -15.52
C ASP A 69 14.11 12.42 -14.45
N ASP A 70 14.96 12.78 -13.48
CA ASP A 70 15.36 11.89 -12.38
C ASP A 70 14.31 11.78 -11.25
N VAL A 71 13.32 12.68 -11.20
CA VAL A 71 12.33 12.71 -10.10
C VAL A 71 11.12 11.82 -10.39
N THR A 72 10.61 11.84 -11.63
CA THR A 72 9.49 11.00 -12.10
C THR A 72 9.75 9.50 -11.96
N PRO A 73 10.93 8.95 -12.32
CA PRO A 73 11.27 7.55 -12.13
C PRO A 73 11.33 7.13 -10.66
N ARG A 74 11.70 8.04 -9.75
CA ARG A 74 11.77 7.74 -8.31
C ARG A 74 10.39 7.59 -7.70
N TYR A 75 9.45 8.50 -8.03
CA TYR A 75 8.07 8.39 -7.60
C TYR A 75 7.36 7.20 -8.26
N ALA A 76 7.62 6.92 -9.54
CA ALA A 76 7.12 5.72 -10.22
C ALA A 76 7.64 4.43 -9.57
N THR A 77 8.94 4.38 -9.22
CA THR A 77 9.55 3.23 -8.53
C THR A 77 8.95 3.05 -7.14
N ALA A 78 8.75 4.13 -6.38
CA ALA A 78 8.10 4.08 -5.07
C ALA A 78 6.65 3.59 -5.18
N SER A 79 5.89 4.08 -6.16
CA SER A 79 4.51 3.64 -6.42
C SER A 79 4.45 2.16 -6.81
N ALA A 80 5.36 1.69 -7.67
CA ALA A 80 5.47 0.28 -8.03
C ALA A 80 5.78 -0.62 -6.82
N ALA A 81 6.72 -0.20 -5.95
CA ALA A 81 7.04 -0.92 -4.73
C ALA A 81 5.84 -0.98 -3.76
N LEU A 82 5.14 0.15 -3.56
CA LEU A 82 3.92 0.21 -2.75
C LEU A 82 2.79 -0.67 -3.30
N SER A 83 2.64 -0.73 -4.63
CA SER A 83 1.68 -1.62 -5.30
C SER A 83 2.01 -3.10 -5.06
N ALA A 84 3.29 -3.48 -5.16
CA ALA A 84 3.73 -4.84 -4.84
C ALA A 84 3.49 -5.18 -3.36
N CYS A 85 3.75 -4.25 -2.44
CA CYS A 85 3.42 -4.42 -1.03
C CYS A 85 1.91 -4.61 -0.82
N ARG A 86 1.07 -3.81 -1.46
CA ARG A 86 -0.39 -3.93 -1.40
C ARG A 86 -0.87 -5.30 -1.88
N ALA A 87 -0.31 -5.82 -2.97
CA ALA A 87 -0.61 -7.15 -3.48
C ALA A 87 -0.22 -8.25 -2.48
N GLY A 88 0.99 -8.16 -1.89
CA GLY A 88 1.47 -9.10 -0.88
C GLY A 88 0.61 -9.10 0.39
N LEU A 89 0.22 -7.92 0.88
CA LEU A 89 -0.67 -7.79 2.04
C LEU A 89 -2.07 -8.33 1.75
N GLY A 90 -2.59 -8.12 0.53
CA GLY A 90 -3.85 -8.71 0.08
C GLY A 90 -3.82 -10.24 0.07
N HIS A 91 -2.72 -10.83 -0.41
CA HIS A 91 -2.52 -12.28 -0.37
C HIS A 91 -2.45 -12.80 1.07
N ALA A 92 -1.73 -12.12 1.96
CA ALA A 92 -1.67 -12.48 3.37
C ALA A 92 -3.08 -12.49 4.02
N LEU A 93 -3.92 -11.50 3.70
CA LEU A 93 -5.32 -11.47 4.17
C LEU A 93 -6.15 -12.65 3.65
N GLN A 94 -5.94 -13.07 2.40
CA GLN A 94 -6.63 -14.22 1.83
C GLN A 94 -6.23 -15.51 2.55
N CYS A 95 -4.94 -15.73 2.79
CA CYS A 95 -4.45 -16.90 3.52
C CYS A 95 -5.00 -16.97 4.95
N LEU A 96 -5.06 -15.83 5.64
CA LEU A 96 -5.67 -15.73 6.97
C LEU A 96 -7.19 -15.99 6.95
N SER A 97 -7.86 -15.77 5.82
CA SER A 97 -9.29 -16.01 5.68
C SER A 97 -9.59 -17.48 5.35
N GLU A 98 -8.80 -18.11 4.48
CA GLU A 98 -8.92 -19.53 4.09
C GLU A 98 -8.57 -20.47 5.25
N SER A 99 -7.60 -20.11 6.09
CA SER A 99 -7.21 -20.83 7.30
C SER A 99 -8.35 -21.00 8.34
N GLY A 100 -9.46 -20.26 8.20
CA GLY A 100 -10.60 -20.27 9.13
C GLY A 100 -11.77 -21.17 8.72
N ASN A 101 -11.73 -21.80 7.55
CA ASN A 101 -12.82 -22.65 7.06
C ASN A 101 -12.38 -24.13 7.13
N PRO A 102 -12.61 -24.84 8.27
CA PRO A 102 -12.43 -26.28 8.28
C PRO A 102 -13.49 -26.90 7.36
N ALA A 103 -13.04 -27.53 6.28
CA ALA A 103 -13.87 -28.40 5.45
C ALA A 103 -14.39 -29.60 6.26
#